data_AF-A0A0D0C6E1-F1
#
_entry.id   AF-A0A0D0C6E1-F1
#
_cell.length_a   1.000
_cell.length_b   1.000
_cell.length_c   1.000
_cell.angle_alpha   90.00
_cell.angle_beta   90.00
_cell.angle_gamma   90.00
#
_symmetry.space_group_name_H-M   'P 1'
#
loop_
_entity.id
_entity.type
_entity.pdbx_description
1 polymer ?
#
loop_
_entity_poly.entity_id
_entity_poly.type
_entity_poly.pdbx_seq_one_letter_code
_entity_poly.pdbx_strand_id
1 'polypeptide(L)'
;MFQCFGMQNCISCGMSASLLPPFLSPHSFTVSYPMADAFPDEGAVGLLYNETAISYSLVSSFVLFIYDSILTFPTELKFVSTANIIELRLRTGLYIAQRFFPFINLISLLYFDGVISSRSLHQGVCVALYNVSGLAYIIGIGITEILLTLRTRTLWTRNRRLTIGMNVFFLICWIPNFFVFIGTHISTDSSLESPASCPIPNVQPPLILSWFFLVIYQSGILSLTLMPNLFFRSREWSALAASMNQDGRYSTFPSSRWMLRFYAQVFAGTIYHVWVFAISLSNMFIILACAGNSHCQ
;
A
#
# COMPACT_ATOMS: atom_id res chain seq x y z
N MET A 1 -6.49 1.95 -1.61
CA MET A 1 -6.96 1.22 -0.40
C MET A 1 -6.23 1.65 0.87
N PHE A 2 -4.89 1.76 0.88
CA PHE A 2 -4.11 2.16 2.09
C PHE A 2 -4.12 3.67 2.43
N GLN A 3 -4.78 4.51 1.64
CA GLN A 3 -4.81 5.98 1.84
C GLN A 3 -5.75 6.43 2.96
N CYS A 4 -6.72 5.61 3.38
CA CYS A 4 -7.76 6.06 4.30
C CYS A 4 -7.27 6.29 5.74
N PHE A 5 -6.24 5.57 6.20
CA PHE A 5 -5.75 5.67 7.58
C PHE A 5 -5.13 7.04 7.91
N GLY A 6 -4.46 7.68 6.93
CA GLY A 6 -3.95 9.05 7.09
C GLY A 6 -4.99 10.12 6.79
N MET A 7 -5.92 9.84 5.87
CA MET A 7 -6.93 10.81 5.45
C MET A 7 -8.00 11.06 6.52
N GLN A 8 -8.44 10.05 7.29
CA GLN A 8 -9.50 10.27 8.30
C GLN A 8 -9.11 11.35 9.33
N ASN A 9 -7.87 11.35 9.81
CA ASN A 9 -7.40 12.36 10.78
C ASN A 9 -7.22 13.75 10.14
N CYS A 10 -6.78 13.79 8.88
CA CYS A 10 -6.53 15.04 8.17
C CYS A 10 -7.83 15.67 7.61
N ILE A 11 -8.88 14.88 7.34
CA ILE A 11 -10.20 15.36 6.88
C ILE A 11 -10.98 15.98 8.05
N SER A 12 -10.94 15.40 9.25
CA SER A 12 -11.54 16.01 10.46
C SER A 12 -10.91 17.36 10.82
N CYS A 13 -9.68 17.60 10.37
CA CYS A 13 -8.96 18.85 10.56
C CYS A 13 -9.39 20.01 9.65
N GLY A 14 -10.44 19.84 8.83
CA GLY A 14 -10.93 20.92 7.98
C GLY A 14 -9.92 21.38 6.93
N MET A 15 -9.11 20.46 6.40
CA MET A 15 -8.34 20.77 5.18
C MET A 15 -9.34 21.05 4.07
N SER A 16 -9.61 22.34 3.86
CA SER A 16 -10.37 22.86 2.73
C SER A 16 -9.86 22.20 1.45
N ALA A 17 -10.78 21.65 0.66
CA ALA A 17 -10.56 20.82 -0.53
C ALA A 17 -9.76 21.47 -1.68
N SER A 18 -9.09 22.60 -1.44
CA SER A 18 -8.34 23.39 -2.42
C SER A 18 -6.99 22.80 -2.82
N LEU A 19 -6.52 21.72 -2.19
CA LEU A 19 -5.21 21.09 -2.49
C LEU A 19 -5.29 19.69 -3.12
N LEU A 20 -6.49 19.17 -3.40
CA LEU A 20 -6.63 17.94 -4.20
C LEU A 20 -6.33 18.25 -5.68
N PRO A 21 -5.54 17.40 -6.38
CA PRO A 21 -5.27 17.59 -7.81
C PRO A 21 -6.58 17.55 -8.61
N PRO A 22 -6.72 18.37 -9.68
CA PRO A 22 -7.99 18.65 -10.36
C PRO A 22 -8.56 17.50 -11.22
N PHE A 23 -8.25 16.24 -10.92
CA PHE A 23 -8.57 15.11 -11.81
C PHE A 23 -9.95 14.48 -11.63
N LEU A 24 -10.78 14.98 -10.72
CA LEU A 24 -12.17 14.53 -10.55
C LEU A 24 -13.09 15.76 -10.45
N SER A 25 -13.44 16.32 -11.59
CA SER A 25 -14.59 17.22 -11.71
C SER A 25 -15.86 16.35 -11.67
N PRO A 26 -16.72 16.45 -10.64
CA PRO A 26 -18.02 15.82 -10.69
C PRO A 26 -18.88 16.63 -11.67
N HIS A 27 -19.22 16.03 -12.81
CA HIS A 27 -20.32 16.52 -13.61
C HIS A 27 -21.59 16.55 -12.75
N SER A 28 -22.19 17.72 -12.70
CA SER A 28 -23.38 18.13 -11.97
C SER A 28 -24.56 17.17 -12.16
N PHE A 29 -24.86 16.40 -11.11
CA PHE A 29 -26.13 15.70 -10.95
C PHE A 29 -26.93 16.44 -9.88
N THR A 30 -27.69 17.45 -10.29
CA THR A 30 -28.62 18.19 -9.42
C THR A 30 -29.89 17.37 -9.24
N VAL A 31 -30.03 16.69 -8.11
CA VAL A 31 -31.31 16.14 -7.67
C VAL A 31 -32.03 17.21 -6.86
N SER A 32 -33.10 17.78 -7.43
CA SER A 32 -33.96 18.75 -6.77
C SER A 32 -34.92 18.01 -5.82
N TYR A 33 -34.69 18.11 -4.52
CA TYR A 33 -35.68 17.73 -3.50
C TYR A 33 -36.38 18.99 -2.97
N PRO A 34 -37.71 19.01 -2.85
CA PRO A 34 -38.42 20.13 -2.26
C PRO A 34 -38.22 20.16 -0.74
N MET A 35 -37.71 21.29 -0.25
CA MET A 35 -37.49 21.59 1.17
C MET A 35 -38.78 22.04 1.88
N ALA A 36 -38.89 21.72 3.16
CA ALA A 36 -39.47 22.60 4.17
C ALA A 36 -38.92 22.27 5.57
N ASP A 37 -38.19 23.25 6.12
CA ASP A 37 -38.16 23.70 7.51
C ASP A 37 -37.53 22.82 8.60
N ALA A 38 -36.19 22.86 8.66
CA ALA A 38 -35.37 23.05 9.86
C ALA A 38 -33.91 23.10 9.41
N PHE A 39 -33.30 24.28 9.23
CA PHE A 39 -31.91 24.44 8.79
C PHE A 39 -30.95 23.92 9.88
N PRO A 40 -30.26 22.77 9.70
CA PRO A 40 -29.04 22.49 10.43
C PRO A 40 -27.92 23.30 9.77
N ASP A 41 -26.92 23.74 10.53
CA ASP A 41 -25.73 24.42 9.99
C ASP A 41 -25.24 23.72 8.71
N GLU A 42 -25.06 24.46 7.61
CA GLU A 42 -24.61 23.91 6.31
C GLU A 42 -23.31 23.09 6.43
N GLY A 43 -22.51 23.36 7.47
CA GLY A 43 -21.31 22.58 7.81
C GLY A 43 -21.58 21.16 8.32
N ALA A 44 -22.68 20.92 9.05
CA ALA A 44 -22.97 19.61 9.64
C ALA A 44 -23.41 18.59 8.58
N VAL A 45 -24.16 19.03 7.56
CA VAL A 45 -24.60 18.17 6.44
C VAL A 45 -23.42 17.77 5.56
N GLY A 46 -22.46 18.69 5.34
CA GLY A 46 -21.23 18.40 4.60
C GLY A 46 -20.34 17.34 5.27
N LEU A 47 -20.26 17.36 6.61
CA LEU A 47 -19.50 16.37 7.38
C LEU A 47 -20.11 14.96 7.27
N LEU A 48 -21.42 14.83 7.46
CA LEU A 48 -22.13 13.54 7.34
C LEU A 48 -22.01 12.94 5.92
N TYR A 49 -22.02 13.79 4.89
CA TYR A 49 -21.84 13.35 3.52
C TYR A 49 -20.44 12.77 3.27
N ASN A 50 -19.40 13.38 3.83
CA ASN A 50 -18.03 12.90 3.68
C ASN A 50 -17.79 11.56 4.39
N GLU A 51 -18.33 11.38 5.60
CA GLU A 51 -18.16 10.12 6.35
C GLU A 51 -18.79 8.94 5.60
N THR A 52 -20.03 9.10 5.14
CA THR A 52 -20.73 8.05 4.39
C THR A 52 -20.02 7.72 3.08
N ALA A 53 -19.54 8.72 2.34
CA ALA A 53 -18.79 8.50 1.10
C ALA A 53 -17.51 7.67 1.33
N ILE A 54 -16.80 7.90 2.43
CA ILE A 54 -15.60 7.13 2.80
C ILE A 54 -15.97 5.68 3.06
N SER A 55 -16.98 5.40 3.90
CA SER A 55 -17.37 4.02 4.21
C SER A 55 -17.84 3.25 2.96
N TYR A 56 -18.61 3.88 2.06
CA TYR A 56 -18.99 3.24 0.79
C TYR A 56 -17.78 2.95 -0.11
N SER A 57 -16.81 3.87 -0.19
CA SER A 57 -15.59 3.66 -0.98
C SER A 57 -14.74 2.52 -0.43
N LEU A 58 -14.69 2.36 0.89
CA LEU A 58 -14.00 1.27 1.58
C LEU A 58 -14.66 -0.07 1.28
N VAL A 59 -15.99 -0.15 1.41
CA VAL A 59 -16.75 -1.37 1.11
C VAL A 59 -16.61 -1.75 -0.36
N SER A 60 -16.72 -0.80 -1.29
CA SER A 60 -16.52 -1.06 -2.73
C SER A 60 -15.11 -1.57 -3.02
N SER A 61 -14.09 -0.93 -2.44
CA SER A 61 -12.70 -1.37 -2.58
C SER A 61 -12.52 -2.79 -2.05
N PHE A 62 -13.15 -3.12 -0.93
CA PHE A 62 -13.09 -4.44 -0.32
C PHE A 62 -13.72 -5.52 -1.19
N VAL A 63 -14.89 -5.26 -1.77
CA VAL A 63 -15.55 -6.18 -2.69
C VAL A 63 -14.69 -6.42 -3.92
N LEU A 64 -14.10 -5.36 -4.50
CA LEU A 64 -13.16 -5.49 -5.63
C LEU A 64 -11.93 -6.32 -5.25
N PHE A 65 -11.40 -6.16 -4.04
CA PHE A 65 -10.26 -6.94 -3.56
C PHE A 65 -10.60 -8.42 -3.35
N ILE A 66 -11.80 -8.74 -2.83
CA ILE A 66 -12.30 -10.12 -2.76
C ILE A 66 -12.45 -10.71 -4.16
N TYR A 67 -13.05 -9.95 -5.07
CA TYR A 67 -13.30 -10.39 -6.43
C TYR A 67 -12.00 -10.71 -7.18
N ASP A 68 -11.03 -9.78 -7.14
CA ASP A 68 -9.68 -10.02 -7.66
C ASP A 68 -9.05 -11.23 -6.95
N SER A 69 -9.26 -11.35 -5.63
CA SER A 69 -8.74 -12.47 -4.85
C SER A 69 -9.20 -13.84 -5.34
N ILE A 70 -10.49 -13.96 -5.66
CA ILE A 70 -11.09 -15.19 -6.15
C ILE A 70 -10.60 -15.50 -7.58
N LEU A 71 -10.46 -14.48 -8.43
CA LEU A 71 -10.05 -14.64 -9.82
C LEU A 71 -8.60 -15.12 -9.98
N THR A 72 -7.66 -14.61 -9.20
CA THR A 72 -6.23 -14.97 -9.35
C THR A 72 -5.86 -16.29 -8.66
N PHE A 73 -6.65 -16.71 -7.66
CA PHE A 73 -6.38 -17.92 -6.87
C PHE A 73 -6.15 -19.21 -7.70
N PRO A 74 -6.98 -19.57 -8.69
CA PRO A 74 -6.78 -20.81 -9.45
C PRO A 74 -5.52 -20.80 -10.32
N THR A 75 -5.13 -19.65 -10.88
CA THR A 75 -3.90 -19.53 -11.68
C THR A 75 -2.65 -19.69 -10.82
N GLU A 76 -2.70 -19.21 -9.59
CA GLU A 76 -1.58 -19.26 -8.65
C GLU A 76 -1.40 -20.67 -8.09
N LEU A 77 -2.51 -21.36 -7.78
CA LEU A 77 -2.47 -22.72 -7.25
C LEU A 77 -1.81 -23.68 -8.25
N LYS A 78 -2.06 -23.48 -9.55
CA LYS A 78 -1.38 -24.21 -10.64
C LYS A 78 0.12 -23.91 -10.68
N PHE A 79 0.52 -22.65 -10.50
CA PHE A 79 1.93 -22.27 -10.49
C PHE A 79 2.68 -22.81 -9.27
N VAL A 80 2.00 -22.88 -8.13
CA VAL A 80 2.55 -23.48 -6.90
C VAL A 80 2.80 -24.98 -7.08
N SER A 81 1.97 -25.69 -7.83
CA SER A 81 2.08 -27.16 -7.91
C SER A 81 3.34 -27.68 -8.63
N THR A 82 4.15 -26.85 -9.30
CA THR A 82 5.20 -27.31 -10.23
C THR A 82 6.66 -27.07 -9.76
N ALA A 83 6.90 -26.44 -8.61
CA ALA A 83 8.27 -26.08 -8.18
C ALA A 83 8.84 -26.95 -7.04
N ASN A 84 10.16 -26.89 -6.86
CA ASN A 84 10.90 -27.62 -5.81
C ASN A 84 10.34 -27.34 -4.40
N ILE A 85 10.21 -28.40 -3.60
CA ILE A 85 9.36 -28.46 -2.39
C ILE A 85 9.67 -27.38 -1.33
N ILE A 86 10.94 -26.99 -1.12
CA ILE A 86 11.34 -26.10 0.00
C ILE A 86 11.18 -24.61 -0.35
N GLU A 87 11.80 -24.13 -1.44
CA GLU A 87 11.66 -22.72 -1.84
C GLU A 87 10.22 -22.37 -2.23
N LEU A 88 9.49 -23.36 -2.75
CA LEU A 88 8.08 -23.24 -3.06
C LEU A 88 7.26 -22.97 -1.79
N ARG A 89 7.43 -23.77 -0.73
CA ARG A 89 6.67 -23.60 0.51
C ARG A 89 6.83 -22.20 1.11
N LEU A 90 8.05 -21.66 1.07
CA LEU A 90 8.31 -20.30 1.57
C LEU A 90 7.63 -19.24 0.69
N ARG A 91 7.84 -19.27 -0.63
CA ARG A 91 7.22 -18.30 -1.54
C ARG A 91 5.70 -18.36 -1.52
N THR A 92 5.14 -19.57 -1.51
CA THR A 92 3.69 -19.79 -1.40
C THR A 92 3.15 -19.28 -0.07
N GLY A 93 3.86 -19.57 1.04
CA GLY A 93 3.47 -19.08 2.36
C GLY A 93 3.46 -17.56 2.44
N LEU A 94 4.52 -16.88 1.98
CA LEU A 94 4.56 -15.42 1.93
C LEU A 94 3.49 -14.85 1.01
N TYR A 95 3.24 -15.49 -0.13
CA TYR A 95 2.23 -15.05 -1.08
C TYR A 95 0.81 -15.11 -0.49
N ILE A 96 0.47 -16.26 0.10
CA ILE A 96 -0.79 -16.47 0.82
C ILE A 96 -0.90 -15.44 1.94
N ALA A 97 0.13 -15.31 2.78
CA ALA A 97 0.14 -14.36 3.88
C ALA A 97 -0.13 -12.93 3.37
N GLN A 98 0.57 -12.47 2.33
CA GLN A 98 0.37 -11.13 1.76
C GLN A 98 -1.09 -10.89 1.34
N ARG A 99 -1.79 -11.92 0.87
CA ARG A 99 -3.19 -11.81 0.47
C ARG A 99 -4.15 -11.80 1.65
N PHE A 100 -3.87 -12.60 2.69
CA PHE A 100 -4.74 -12.73 3.86
C PHE A 100 -4.59 -11.58 4.87
N PHE A 101 -3.41 -10.96 4.97
CA PHE A 101 -3.17 -9.85 5.90
C PHE A 101 -4.09 -8.63 5.67
N PRO A 102 -4.30 -8.15 4.42
CA PRO A 102 -5.24 -7.07 4.14
C PRO A 102 -6.67 -7.36 4.59
N PHE A 103 -7.13 -8.63 4.54
CA PHE A 103 -8.46 -8.99 5.03
C PHE A 103 -8.57 -8.76 6.55
N ILE A 104 -7.58 -9.20 7.32
CA ILE A 104 -7.55 -8.99 8.77
C ILE A 104 -7.56 -7.50 9.08
N ASN A 105 -6.74 -6.72 8.37
CA ASN A 105 -6.67 -5.28 8.57
C ASN A 105 -7.99 -4.56 8.23
N LEU A 106 -8.64 -4.94 7.13
CA LEU A 106 -9.91 -4.36 6.71
C LEU A 106 -11.06 -4.72 7.65
N ILE A 107 -11.11 -5.97 8.12
CA ILE A 107 -12.09 -6.39 9.12
C ILE A 107 -11.91 -5.55 10.40
N SER A 108 -10.68 -5.44 10.92
CA SER A 108 -10.39 -4.61 12.10
C SER A 108 -10.80 -3.15 11.90
N LEU A 109 -10.57 -2.58 10.71
CA LEU A 109 -10.98 -1.23 10.36
C LEU A 109 -12.51 -1.07 10.33
N LEU A 110 -13.23 -1.99 9.71
CA LEU A 110 -14.70 -1.96 9.66
C LEU A 110 -15.35 -2.15 11.05
N TYR A 111 -14.67 -2.88 11.94
CA TYR A 111 -15.07 -2.96 13.35
C TYR A 111 -14.82 -1.64 14.08
N PHE A 112 -13.71 -0.97 13.80
CA PHE A 112 -13.37 0.32 14.42
C PHE A 112 -14.30 1.45 13.95
N ASP A 113 -14.64 1.50 12.66
CA ASP A 113 -15.53 2.51 12.05
C ASP A 113 -17.00 2.36 12.50
N GLY A 114 -17.31 1.38 13.36
CA GLY A 114 -18.67 1.15 13.87
C GLY A 114 -19.65 0.56 12.84
N VAL A 115 -19.21 0.33 11.60
CA VAL A 115 -20.03 -0.24 10.51
C VAL A 115 -20.56 -1.62 10.89
N ILE A 116 -19.74 -2.45 11.54
CA ILE A 116 -20.12 -3.81 11.94
C ILE A 116 -20.71 -3.85 13.36
N SER A 117 -20.29 -2.94 14.25
CA SER A 117 -20.71 -2.93 15.66
C SER A 117 -21.28 -1.57 16.03
N SER A 118 -22.60 -1.47 16.05
CA SER A 118 -23.34 -0.28 16.50
C SER A 118 -23.38 -0.10 18.03
N ARG A 119 -22.77 -1.02 18.79
CA ARG A 119 -22.71 -0.95 20.25
C ARG A 119 -21.39 -0.33 20.69
N SER A 120 -21.46 0.54 21.69
CA SER A 120 -20.31 1.13 22.39
C SER A 120 -19.30 0.04 22.76
N LEU A 121 -18.19 -0.04 22.02
CA LEU A 121 -17.13 -1.01 22.26
C LEU A 121 -16.48 -0.71 23.61
N HIS A 122 -16.23 -1.76 24.40
CA HIS A 122 -15.47 -1.61 25.63
C HIS A 122 -14.05 -1.10 25.30
N GLN A 123 -13.55 -0.15 26.10
CA GLN A 123 -12.26 0.53 25.85
C GLN A 123 -11.10 -0.46 25.64
N GLY A 124 -11.04 -1.54 26.43
CA GLY A 124 -10.01 -2.57 26.28
C GLY A 124 -10.05 -3.31 24.92
N VAL A 125 -11.25 -3.51 24.35
CA VAL A 125 -11.39 -4.14 23.02
C VAL A 125 -10.91 -3.19 21.93
N CYS A 126 -11.18 -1.90 22.08
CA CYS A 126 -10.75 -0.89 21.11
C CYS A 126 -9.22 -0.80 21.02
N VAL A 127 -8.54 -0.74 22.16
CA VAL A 127 -7.06 -0.71 22.21
C VAL A 127 -6.47 -2.00 21.63
N ALA A 128 -7.06 -3.15 21.97
CA ALA A 128 -6.62 -4.42 21.41
C ALA A 128 -6.78 -4.47 19.88
N LEU A 129 -7.92 -4.05 19.34
CA LEU A 129 -8.17 -4.00 17.90
C LEU A 129 -7.23 -3.03 17.19
N TYR A 130 -6.98 -1.86 17.78
CA TYR A 130 -6.01 -0.90 17.26
C TYR A 130 -4.61 -1.52 17.18
N ASN A 131 -4.15 -2.17 18.26
CA ASN A 131 -2.85 -2.85 18.28
C ASN A 131 -2.76 -3.99 17.26
N VAL A 132 -3.81 -4.81 17.14
CA VAL A 132 -3.87 -5.88 16.13
C VAL A 132 -3.84 -5.32 14.72
N SER A 133 -4.56 -4.22 14.46
CA SER A 133 -4.56 -3.56 13.14
C SER A 133 -3.18 -3.00 12.78
N GLY A 134 -2.51 -2.31 13.72
CA GLY A 134 -1.16 -1.78 13.53
C GLY A 134 -0.13 -2.89 13.26
N LEU A 135 -0.19 -3.99 14.03
CA LEU A 135 0.66 -5.16 13.81
C LEU A 135 0.40 -5.80 12.45
N ALA A 136 -0.86 -6.03 12.10
CA ALA A 136 -1.24 -6.61 10.81
C ALA A 136 -0.76 -5.73 9.63
N TYR A 137 -0.85 -4.41 9.79
CA TYR A 137 -0.36 -3.44 8.82
C TYR A 137 1.15 -3.55 8.60
N ILE A 138 1.94 -3.52 9.68
CA ILE A 138 3.40 -3.62 9.59
C ILE A 138 3.85 -4.95 9.03
N ILE A 139 3.24 -6.05 9.47
CA ILE A 139 3.56 -7.38 8.95
C ILE A 139 3.22 -7.45 7.45
N GLY A 140 2.09 -6.88 7.04
CA GLY A 140 1.69 -6.78 5.64
C GLY A 140 2.70 -6.01 4.77
N ILE A 141 3.20 -4.88 5.26
CA ILE A 141 4.29 -4.13 4.60
C ILE A 141 5.55 -5.00 4.54
N GLY A 142 5.94 -5.64 5.64
CA GLY A 142 7.14 -6.49 5.72
C GLY A 142 7.13 -7.62 4.70
N ILE A 143 6.01 -8.33 4.60
CA ILE A 143 5.84 -9.40 3.62
C ILE A 143 5.93 -8.84 2.20
N THR A 144 5.31 -7.69 1.95
CA THR A 144 5.37 -7.03 0.64
C THR A 144 6.81 -6.71 0.26
N GLU A 145 7.57 -6.06 1.14
CA GLU A 145 8.97 -5.72 0.89
C GLU A 145 9.87 -6.95 0.69
N ILE A 146 9.66 -8.02 1.46
CA ILE A 146 10.37 -9.28 1.26
C ILE A 146 10.05 -9.87 -0.12
N LEU A 147 8.80 -9.85 -0.56
CA LEU A 147 8.42 -10.35 -1.87
C LEU A 147 9.03 -9.52 -3.01
N LEU A 148 9.09 -8.20 -2.85
CA LEU A 148 9.79 -7.32 -3.80
C LEU A 148 11.29 -7.61 -3.85
N THR A 149 11.90 -7.86 -2.69
CA THR A 149 13.31 -8.27 -2.57
C THR A 149 13.56 -9.59 -3.30
N LEU A 150 12.68 -10.58 -3.10
CA LEU A 150 12.79 -11.88 -3.76
C LEU A 150 12.68 -11.78 -5.28
N ARG A 151 11.80 -10.91 -5.79
CA ARG A 151 11.69 -10.64 -7.25
C ARG A 151 12.94 -9.98 -7.79
N THR A 152 13.43 -8.94 -7.11
CA THR A 152 14.66 -8.24 -7.51
C THR A 152 15.88 -9.17 -7.51
N ARG A 153 15.94 -10.10 -6.56
CA ARG A 153 16.99 -11.13 -6.49
C ARG A 153 17.00 -12.05 -7.71
N THR A 154 15.83 -12.38 -8.26
CA THR A 154 15.74 -13.22 -9.47
C THR A 154 16.21 -12.49 -10.74
N LEU A 155 16.09 -11.16 -10.79
CA LEU A 155 16.53 -10.35 -11.94
C LEU A 155 18.06 -10.26 -12.03
N TRP A 156 18.76 -10.16 -10.90
CA TRP A 156 20.21 -9.92 -10.86
C TRP A 156 21.09 -11.18 -10.90
N THR A 157 20.61 -12.25 -11.56
CA THR A 157 21.31 -13.53 -11.82
C THR A 157 22.53 -13.81 -10.92
N ARG A 158 22.27 -14.43 -9.77
CA ARG A 158 23.25 -15.07 -8.85
C ARG A 158 24.48 -14.26 -8.42
N ASN A 159 24.45 -12.93 -8.51
CA ASN A 159 25.50 -12.12 -7.89
C ASN A 159 25.37 -12.17 -6.35
N ARG A 160 26.17 -13.03 -5.71
CA ARG A 160 26.14 -13.27 -4.26
C ARG A 160 26.36 -12.00 -3.44
N ARG A 161 27.22 -11.10 -3.93
CA ARG A 161 27.50 -9.79 -3.30
C ARG A 161 26.23 -8.92 -3.21
N LEU A 162 25.45 -8.86 -4.28
CA LEU A 162 24.23 -8.05 -4.34
C LEU A 162 23.12 -8.64 -3.45
N THR A 163 23.03 -9.97 -3.37
CA THR A 163 22.09 -10.62 -2.43
C THR A 163 22.42 -10.29 -0.98
N ILE A 164 23.71 -10.32 -0.60
CA ILE A 164 24.15 -9.95 0.76
C ILE A 164 23.87 -8.47 1.01
N GLY A 165 24.21 -7.60 0.06
CA GLY A 165 23.95 -6.16 0.16
C GLY A 165 22.47 -5.81 0.35
N MET A 166 21.57 -6.44 -0.43
CA MET A 166 20.12 -6.24 -0.29
C MET A 166 19.58 -6.68 1.07
N ASN A 167 20.05 -7.82 1.59
CA ASN A 167 19.62 -8.31 2.89
C ASN A 167 20.10 -7.39 4.03
N VAL A 168 21.36 -6.91 3.95
CA VAL A 168 21.90 -5.94 4.92
C VAL A 168 21.13 -4.63 4.85
N PHE A 169 20.87 -4.12 3.64
CA PHE A 169 20.07 -2.91 3.43
C PHE A 169 18.65 -3.04 3.98
N PHE A 170 18.01 -4.20 3.78
CA PHE A 170 16.70 -4.51 4.38
C PHE A 170 16.76 -4.44 5.91
N LEU A 171 17.73 -5.09 6.54
CA LEU A 171 17.87 -5.06 8.00
C LEU A 171 18.14 -3.65 8.54
N ILE A 172 19.00 -2.87 7.89
CA ILE A 172 19.29 -1.48 8.28
C ILE A 172 18.04 -0.62 8.26
N CYS A 173 17.18 -0.78 7.25
CA CYS A 173 15.94 0.00 7.16
C CYS A 173 14.87 -0.51 8.11
N TRP A 174 14.75 -1.83 8.30
CA TRP A 174 13.65 -2.44 9.09
C TRP A 174 13.88 -2.45 10.59
N ILE A 175 15.11 -2.61 11.07
CA ILE A 175 15.40 -2.64 12.51
C ILE A 175 14.91 -1.35 13.21
N PRO A 176 15.23 -0.13 12.73
CA PRO A 176 14.72 1.10 13.31
C PRO A 176 13.19 1.17 13.32
N ASN A 177 12.54 0.70 12.25
CA ASN A 177 11.07 0.66 12.15
C ASN A 177 10.45 -0.21 13.26
N PHE A 178 11.01 -1.39 13.53
CA PHE A 178 10.52 -2.25 14.61
C PHE A 178 10.73 -1.62 15.99
N PHE A 179 11.88 -1.00 16.24
CA PHE A 179 12.14 -0.33 17.52
C PHE A 179 11.18 0.82 17.77
N VAL A 180 10.96 1.67 16.75
CA VAL A 180 10.01 2.77 16.83
C VAL A 180 8.61 2.24 17.12
N PHE A 181 8.16 1.23 16.38
CA PHE A 181 6.83 0.68 16.56
C PHE A 181 6.61 0.11 17.97
N ILE A 182 7.53 -0.74 18.45
CA ILE A 182 7.45 -1.30 19.80
C ILE A 182 7.45 -0.19 20.86
N GLY A 183 8.29 0.84 20.69
CA GLY A 183 8.34 1.98 21.59
C GLY A 183 7.02 2.75 21.67
N THR A 184 6.38 3.00 20.53
CA THR A 184 5.09 3.73 20.48
C THR A 184 3.93 2.95 21.09
N HIS A 185 3.96 1.61 21.03
CA HIS A 185 2.89 0.75 21.56
C HIS A 185 2.96 0.55 23.08
N ILE A 186 4.14 0.64 23.69
CA ILE A 186 4.30 0.46 25.14
C ILE A 186 3.89 1.73 25.91
N SER A 187 4.00 2.91 25.29
CA SER A 187 3.74 4.19 25.96
C SER A 187 2.28 4.63 25.98
N THR A 188 1.34 3.84 25.44
CA THR A 188 -0.09 4.24 25.33
C THR A 188 -0.94 3.87 26.55
N ASP A 189 -0.35 3.30 27.60
CA ASP A 189 -1.04 3.06 28.86
C ASP A 189 -1.23 4.39 29.61
N SER A 190 -2.47 4.82 29.86
CA SER A 190 -3.00 5.15 31.22
C SER A 190 -4.02 6.30 31.36
N SER A 191 -4.33 7.16 30.37
CA SER A 191 -4.93 8.47 30.73
C SER A 191 -6.10 9.03 29.91
N LEU A 192 -6.94 8.22 29.26
CA LEU A 192 -8.18 8.74 28.65
C LEU A 192 -9.45 8.09 29.22
N GLU A 193 -10.02 8.76 30.23
CA GLU A 193 -11.42 8.66 30.63
C GLU A 193 -12.27 9.51 29.66
N SER A 194 -12.65 8.95 28.51
CA SER A 194 -13.79 9.51 27.77
C SER A 194 -14.67 8.38 27.25
N PRO A 195 -15.91 8.23 27.75
CA PRO A 195 -16.71 7.03 27.55
C PRO A 195 -17.46 6.92 26.21
N ALA A 196 -17.34 7.89 25.29
CA ALA A 196 -18.22 7.96 24.12
C ALA A 196 -17.60 7.47 22.80
N SER A 197 -16.29 7.60 22.59
CA SER A 197 -15.65 7.27 21.31
C SER A 197 -14.22 6.80 21.53
N CYS A 198 -13.78 5.79 20.77
CA CYS A 198 -12.39 5.36 20.75
C CYS A 198 -11.48 6.55 20.40
N PRO A 199 -10.65 7.05 21.32
CA PRO A 199 -9.78 8.17 21.02
C PRO A 199 -8.74 7.73 19.99
N ILE A 200 -8.69 8.43 18.86
CA ILE A 200 -7.67 8.21 17.85
C ILE A 200 -6.35 8.74 18.44
N PRO A 201 -5.30 7.92 18.56
CA PRO A 201 -4.04 8.37 19.12
C PRO A 201 -3.44 9.46 18.24
N ASN A 202 -2.98 10.54 18.88
CA ASN A 202 -2.36 11.67 18.18
C ASN A 202 -1.10 11.18 17.45
N VAL A 203 -0.89 11.65 16.21
CA VAL A 203 0.19 11.15 15.35
C VAL A 203 1.54 11.56 15.97
N GLN A 204 2.32 10.57 16.41
CA GLN A 204 3.59 10.83 17.05
C GLN A 204 4.70 11.08 16.01
N PRO A 205 5.60 12.07 16.22
CA PRO A 205 6.79 12.32 15.39
C PRO A 205 7.61 11.09 14.97
N PRO A 206 7.80 10.03 15.81
CA PRO A 206 8.45 8.80 15.40
C PRO A 206 7.88 8.13 14.14
N LEU A 207 6.59 8.30 13.87
CA LEU A 207 5.95 7.71 12.68
C LEU A 207 6.48 8.35 11.39
N ILE A 208 6.83 9.64 11.40
CA ILE A 208 7.39 10.30 10.22
C ILE A 208 8.75 9.67 9.85
N LEU A 209 9.55 9.33 10.86
CA LEU A 209 10.85 8.71 10.67
C LEU A 209 10.71 7.29 10.07
N SER A 210 9.72 6.51 10.50
CA SER A 210 9.47 5.17 9.96
C SER A 210 9.12 5.21 8.47
N TRP A 211 8.24 6.14 8.08
CA TRP A 211 7.90 6.40 6.67
C TRP A 211 9.10 6.79 5.83
N PHE A 212 10.00 7.63 6.37
CA PHE A 212 11.21 8.04 5.66
C PHE A 212 12.13 6.85 5.32
N PHE A 213 12.38 5.96 6.29
CA PHE A 213 13.17 4.73 6.04
C PHE A 213 12.50 3.83 5.00
N LEU A 214 11.18 3.74 5.02
CA LEU A 214 10.41 2.96 4.05
C LEU A 214 10.52 3.53 2.63
N VAL A 215 10.44 4.86 2.46
CA VAL A 215 10.66 5.54 1.16
C VAL A 215 12.08 5.33 0.64
N ILE A 216 13.09 5.46 1.51
CA ILE A 216 14.49 5.17 1.15
C ILE A 216 14.61 3.73 0.65
N TYR A 217 14.05 2.78 1.40
CA TYR A 217 14.12 1.36 1.03
C TYR A 217 13.46 1.09 -0.33
N GLN A 218 12.25 1.61 -0.53
CA GLN A 218 11.50 1.46 -1.78
C GLN A 218 12.23 2.10 -2.97
N SER A 219 12.79 3.29 -2.80
CA SER A 219 13.57 3.95 -3.85
C SER A 219 14.81 3.14 -4.24
N GLY A 220 15.49 2.53 -3.26
CA GLY A 220 16.64 1.66 -3.49
C GLY A 220 16.30 0.41 -4.30
N ILE A 221 15.21 -0.30 -3.92
CA ILE A 221 14.73 -1.48 -4.65
C ILE A 221 14.25 -1.13 -6.06
N LEU A 222 13.54 0.00 -6.21
CA LEU A 222 13.08 0.49 -7.51
C LEU A 222 14.26 0.84 -8.42
N SER A 223 15.29 1.51 -7.89
CA SER A 223 16.53 1.82 -8.62
C SER A 223 17.25 0.55 -9.07
N LEU A 224 17.37 -0.45 -8.19
CA LEU A 224 17.96 -1.75 -8.50
C LEU A 224 17.15 -2.53 -9.55
N THR A 225 15.83 -2.36 -9.58
CA THR A 225 14.97 -3.02 -10.56
C THR A 225 15.04 -2.33 -11.93
N LEU A 226 15.19 -1.00 -11.96
CA LEU A 226 15.31 -0.21 -13.19
C LEU A 226 16.67 -0.33 -13.86
N MET A 227 17.76 -0.41 -13.09
CA MET A 227 19.12 -0.44 -13.65
C MET A 227 19.36 -1.52 -14.71
N PRO A 228 19.02 -2.81 -14.49
CA PRO A 228 19.17 -3.86 -15.51
C PRO A 228 18.36 -3.56 -16.75
N ASN A 229 17.12 -3.09 -16.59
CA ASN A 229 16.25 -2.77 -17.72
C ASN A 229 16.84 -1.66 -18.59
N LEU A 230 17.51 -0.66 -18.01
CA LEU A 230 18.15 0.40 -18.79
C LEU A 230 19.46 -0.08 -19.45
N PHE A 231 20.27 -0.85 -18.72
CA PHE A 231 21.59 -1.28 -19.20
C PHE A 231 21.52 -2.42 -20.24
N PHE A 232 20.64 -3.41 -20.05
CA PHE A 232 20.46 -4.47 -21.03
C PHE A 232 19.74 -3.94 -22.28
N ARG A 233 18.75 -3.06 -22.11
CA ARG A 233 18.08 -2.42 -23.24
C ARG A 233 19.05 -1.62 -24.11
N SER A 234 20.01 -0.88 -23.53
CA SER A 234 20.95 -0.10 -24.35
C SER A 234 21.91 -0.99 -25.16
N ARG A 235 22.36 -2.13 -24.61
CA ARG A 235 23.26 -3.08 -25.28
C ARG A 235 22.57 -3.95 -26.32
N GLU A 236 21.40 -4.49 -26.00
CA GLU A 236 20.67 -5.31 -26.98
C GLU A 236 20.13 -4.46 -28.11
N TRP A 237 19.56 -3.27 -27.87
CA TRP A 237 19.05 -2.44 -28.96
C TRP A 237 20.14 -1.94 -29.90
N SER A 238 21.37 -1.71 -29.43
CA SER A 238 22.49 -1.35 -30.32
C SER A 238 22.95 -2.54 -31.17
N ALA A 239 22.96 -3.75 -30.61
CA ALA A 239 23.29 -4.97 -31.37
C ALA A 239 22.17 -5.39 -32.34
N LEU A 240 20.90 -5.28 -31.93
CA LEU A 240 19.72 -5.60 -32.74
C LEU A 240 19.47 -4.53 -33.81
N ALA A 241 19.67 -3.25 -33.52
CA ALA A 241 19.61 -2.21 -34.54
C ALA A 241 20.76 -2.34 -35.56
N ALA A 242 21.94 -2.76 -35.10
CA ALA A 242 23.07 -3.03 -35.99
C ALA A 242 22.82 -4.25 -36.90
N SER A 243 22.17 -5.32 -36.40
CA SER A 243 21.87 -6.50 -37.22
C SER A 243 20.60 -6.36 -38.07
N MET A 244 19.55 -5.65 -37.60
CA MET A 244 18.34 -5.38 -38.40
C MET A 244 18.62 -4.51 -39.61
N ASN A 245 19.65 -3.65 -39.57
CA ASN A 245 20.05 -2.87 -40.73
C ASN A 245 20.82 -3.70 -41.78
N GLN A 246 21.23 -4.93 -41.46
CA GLN A 246 22.00 -5.78 -42.37
C GLN A 246 21.19 -6.92 -42.99
N ASP A 247 20.19 -7.47 -42.29
CA ASP A 247 19.46 -8.65 -42.79
C ASP A 247 17.94 -8.41 -42.89
N GLY A 248 17.51 -7.90 -44.05
CA GLY A 248 16.10 -7.70 -44.42
C GLY A 248 15.27 -8.98 -44.64
N ARG A 249 15.60 -10.12 -44.01
CA ARG A 249 14.87 -11.39 -44.16
C ARG A 249 14.97 -12.31 -42.96
N TYR A 250 14.15 -12.16 -41.92
CA TYR A 250 13.84 -13.29 -41.03
C TYR A 250 12.42 -13.22 -40.46
N SER A 251 11.48 -13.86 -41.15
CA SER A 251 10.34 -14.50 -40.51
C SER A 251 10.81 -15.71 -39.72
N THR A 252 10.21 -15.97 -38.56
CA THR A 252 10.38 -17.14 -37.67
C THR A 252 11.56 -17.14 -36.69
N PHE A 253 11.48 -16.29 -35.66
CA PHE A 253 12.27 -16.41 -34.42
C PHE A 253 11.37 -16.98 -33.29
N PRO A 254 11.61 -18.20 -32.76
CA PRO A 254 10.76 -18.82 -31.72
C PRO A 254 10.94 -18.23 -30.30
N SER A 255 11.88 -17.30 -30.09
CA SER A 255 12.18 -16.72 -28.77
C SER A 255 11.28 -15.55 -28.37
N SER A 256 10.49 -15.01 -29.30
CA SER A 256 9.69 -13.80 -29.07
C SER A 256 8.66 -13.97 -27.94
N ARG A 257 8.08 -15.17 -27.77
CA ARG A 257 7.09 -15.44 -26.72
C ARG A 257 7.68 -15.44 -25.31
N TRP A 258 8.91 -15.90 -25.13
CA TRP A 258 9.58 -15.89 -23.81
C TRP A 258 10.04 -14.48 -23.44
N MET A 259 10.58 -13.73 -24.41
CA MET A 259 10.89 -12.30 -24.20
C MET A 259 9.64 -11.48 -23.93
N LEU A 260 8.55 -11.67 -24.67
CA LEU A 260 7.28 -10.96 -24.42
C LEU A 260 6.69 -11.29 -23.06
N ARG A 261 6.76 -12.55 -22.62
CA ARG A 261 6.31 -12.93 -21.27
C ARG A 261 7.19 -12.31 -20.18
N PHE A 262 8.50 -12.32 -20.37
CA PHE A 262 9.42 -11.67 -19.45
C PHE A 262 9.22 -10.15 -19.41
N TYR A 263 9.11 -9.51 -20.57
CA TYR A 263 8.83 -8.07 -20.68
C TYR A 263 7.48 -7.71 -20.07
N ALA A 264 6.41 -8.46 -20.34
CA ALA A 264 5.10 -8.22 -19.74
C ALA A 264 5.15 -8.37 -18.21
N GLN A 265 5.87 -9.38 -17.70
CA GLN A 265 5.98 -9.63 -16.27
C GLN A 265 6.85 -8.58 -15.56
N VAL A 266 7.91 -8.10 -16.22
CA VAL A 266 8.78 -7.02 -15.72
C VAL A 266 8.07 -5.68 -15.78
N PHE A 267 7.41 -5.32 -16.89
CA PHE A 267 6.67 -4.06 -17.01
C PHE A 267 5.50 -3.99 -16.03
N ALA A 268 4.72 -5.08 -15.89
CA ALA A 268 3.64 -5.13 -14.91
C ALA A 268 4.20 -4.96 -13.48
N GLY A 269 5.35 -5.58 -13.18
CA GLY A 269 6.05 -5.40 -11.92
C GLY A 269 6.51 -3.95 -11.70
N THR A 270 7.19 -3.34 -12.67
CA THR A 270 7.71 -1.97 -12.57
C THR A 270 6.60 -0.94 -12.43
N ILE A 271 5.48 -1.07 -13.15
CA ILE A 271 4.32 -0.19 -12.99
C ILE A 271 3.77 -0.29 -11.57
N TYR A 272 3.62 -1.51 -11.04
CA TYR A 272 3.22 -1.71 -9.65
C TYR A 272 4.19 -1.05 -8.67
N HIS A 273 5.50 -1.14 -8.90
CA HIS A 273 6.51 -0.49 -8.06
C HIS A 273 6.41 1.04 -8.07
N VAL A 274 6.24 1.64 -9.24
CA VAL A 274 6.07 3.10 -9.38
C VAL A 274 4.79 3.54 -8.67
N TRP A 275 3.71 2.78 -8.81
CA TRP A 275 2.44 3.05 -8.14
C TRP A 275 2.55 2.97 -6.60
N VAL A 276 3.17 1.90 -6.07
CA VAL A 276 3.41 1.76 -4.62
C VAL A 276 4.29 2.90 -4.10
N PHE A 277 5.35 3.26 -4.82
CA PHE A 277 6.23 4.36 -4.45
C PHE A 277 5.50 5.71 -4.45
N ALA A 278 4.68 5.97 -5.48
CA ALA A 278 3.87 7.19 -5.56
C ALA A 278 2.87 7.30 -4.40
N ILE A 279 2.26 6.18 -3.99
CA ILE A 279 1.38 6.14 -2.82
C ILE A 279 2.16 6.43 -1.53
N SER A 280 3.33 5.81 -1.36
CA SER A 280 4.18 6.02 -0.20
C SER A 280 4.61 7.48 -0.06
N LEU A 281 5.04 8.12 -1.16
CA LEU A 281 5.33 9.54 -1.22
C LEU A 281 4.10 10.40 -0.91
N SER A 282 2.95 10.08 -1.49
CA SER A 282 1.70 10.82 -1.25
C SER A 282 1.32 10.78 0.24
N ASN A 283 1.41 9.60 0.87
CA ASN A 283 1.15 9.44 2.30
C ASN A 283 2.13 10.27 3.15
N MET A 284 3.42 10.28 2.80
CA MET A 284 4.43 11.11 3.47
C MET A 284 4.08 12.60 3.37
N PHE A 285 3.70 13.09 2.18
CA PHE A 285 3.31 14.49 2.00
C PHE A 285 2.06 14.86 2.79
N ILE A 286 1.05 13.99 2.84
CA ILE A 286 -0.16 14.20 3.63
C ILE A 286 0.21 14.32 5.12
N ILE A 287 1.02 13.40 5.65
CA ILE A 287 1.44 13.43 7.06
C ILE A 287 2.24 14.70 7.37
N LEU A 288 3.18 15.08 6.49
CA LEU A 288 3.96 16.31 6.66
C LEU A 288 3.09 17.56 6.62
N ALA A 289 2.09 17.61 5.73
CA ALA A 289 1.15 18.71 5.64
C ALA A 289 0.32 18.83 6.92
N CYS A 290 -0.13 17.71 7.49
CA CYS A 290 -0.89 17.70 8.74
C CYS A 290 -0.02 18.06 9.95
N ALA A 291 1.26 17.64 9.98
CA ALA A 291 2.19 18.00 11.04
C ALA A 291 2.55 19.50 11.06
N GLY A 292 2.53 20.18 9.90
CA GLY A 292 2.83 21.60 9.78
C GLY A 292 1.69 22.55 10.19
N ASN A 293 0.47 22.04 10.31
CA ASN A 293 -0.70 22.85 10.64
C ASN A 293 -0.94 22.81 12.16
N SER A 294 -0.57 23.87 12.87
CA SER A 294 -0.72 23.99 14.33
C SER A 294 -2.19 23.93 14.80
N HIS A 295 -3.15 24.05 13.89
CA HIS A 295 -4.58 23.87 14.18
C HIS A 295 -5.02 22.40 14.28
N CYS A 296 -4.14 21.43 14.00
CA CYS A 296 -4.38 20.00 14.07
C CYS A 296 -3.77 19.28 15.28
N GLN A 297 -3.07 20.02 16.16
CA GLN A 297 -2.52 19.48 17.40
C GLN A 297 -3.47 19.69 18.58
#